data_AF-A0A6V7IL37-F1
#
_entry.id   AF-A0A6V7IL37-F1
#
_cell.length_a   1.000
_cell.length_b   1.000
_cell.length_c   1.000
_cell.angle_alpha   90.00
_cell.angle_beta   90.00
_cell.angle_gamma   90.00
#
_symmetry.space_group_name_H-M   'P 1'
#
loop_
_entity.id
_entity.type
_entity.pdbx_description
1 polymer ?
#
loop_
_entity_poly.entity_id
_entity_poly.type
_entity_poly.pdbx_seq_one_letter_code
_entity_poly.pdbx_strand_id
1 'polypeptide(L)'
;CEFKWIVGPWEGCTKTCGSSGLQQRQIYCVHSSFPHELLTRTNEAEVFRVMQPPNLCKNHQQPDNQRDCNRVPCLGQWVFTDWSP
;
A
#
# COMPACT_ATOMS: atom_id res chain seq x y z
N CYS A 1 11.32 26.53 -2.28
CA CYS A 1 11.40 25.14 -1.80
C CYS A 1 10.46 24.30 -2.66
N GLU A 2 10.96 23.18 -3.18
CA GLU A 2 10.17 22.26 -3.99
C GLU A 2 9.88 20.98 -3.20
N PHE A 3 8.69 20.42 -3.42
CA PHE A 3 8.23 19.24 -2.71
C PHE A 3 7.62 18.25 -3.68
N LYS A 4 7.73 16.97 -3.36
CA LYS A 4 7.19 15.89 -4.19
C LYS A 4 6.54 14.82 -3.32
N TRP A 5 5.60 14.11 -3.93
CA TRP A 5 5.07 12.89 -3.37
C TRP A 5 6.05 11.73 -3.62
N ILE A 6 6.37 11.01 -2.56
CA ILE A 6 7.03 9.71 -2.67
C ILE A 6 6.15 8.64 -2.04
N VAL A 7 6.31 7.40 -2.51
CA VAL A 7 5.49 6.26 -2.10
C VAL A 7 6.34 5.23 -1.40
N GLY A 8 5.84 4.72 -0.28
CA GLY A 8 6.41 3.57 0.41
C GLY A 8 6.21 2.27 -0.36
N PRO A 9 6.88 1.19 0.07
CA PRO A 9 6.55 -0.16 -0.35
C PRO A 9 5.08 -0.48 -0.04
N TRP A 10 4.54 -1.43 -0.80
CA TRP A 10 3.21 -1.96 -0.49
C TRP A 10 3.25 -2.85 0.75
N GLU A 11 2.27 -2.66 1.62
CA GLU A 11 2.01 -3.52 2.75
C GLU A 11 1.48 -4.89 2.29
N GLY A 12 1.35 -5.82 3.24
CA GLY A 12 0.78 -7.13 2.97
C GLY A 12 -0.65 -7.03 2.44
N CYS A 13 -1.00 -7.95 1.54
CA CYS A 13 -2.38 -8.05 1.06
C CYS A 13 -3.31 -8.51 2.18
N THR A 14 -4.48 -7.87 2.32
CA THR A 14 -5.51 -8.22 3.32
C THR A 14 -6.07 -9.63 3.17
N LYS A 15 -5.94 -10.22 1.98
CA LYS A 15 -6.37 -11.59 1.67
C LYS A 15 -5.28 -12.33 0.91
N THR A 16 -5.11 -13.61 1.19
CA THR A 16 -4.21 -14.48 0.42
C THR A 16 -4.89 -15.09 -0.81
N CYS A 17 -6.23 -15.08 -0.83
CA CYS A 17 -7.09 -15.56 -1.92
C CYS A 17 -8.44 -14.82 -1.93
N GLY A 18 -9.24 -15.04 -2.97
CA GLY A 18 -10.53 -14.41 -3.23
C GLY A 18 -10.44 -13.25 -4.22
N SER A 19 -11.56 -12.55 -4.38
CA SER A 19 -11.69 -11.42 -5.31
C SER A 19 -11.63 -10.05 -4.61
N SER A 20 -11.34 -10.02 -3.30
CA SER A 20 -11.45 -8.81 -2.46
C SER A 20 -10.18 -8.44 -1.70
N GLY A 21 -9.04 -9.05 -2.01
CA GLY A 21 -7.73 -8.64 -1.50
C GLY A 21 -7.40 -7.18 -1.84
N LEU A 22 -6.94 -6.43 -0.84
CA LEU A 22 -6.48 -5.05 -0.97
C LEU A 22 -5.11 -4.93 -0.30
N GLN A 23 -4.24 -4.12 -0.85
CA GLN A 23 -2.97 -3.74 -0.23
C GLN A 23 -2.91 -2.23 -0.17
N GLN A 24 -2.32 -1.72 0.90
CA GLN A 24 -2.16 -0.30 1.16
C GLN A 24 -0.68 0.07 1.16
N ARG A 25 -0.37 1.34 0.95
CA ARG A 25 0.98 1.88 1.10
C ARG A 25 0.92 3.29 1.65
N GLN A 26 1.98 3.69 2.32
CA GLN A 26 2.12 5.05 2.82
C GLN A 26 2.57 6.01 1.71
N ILE A 27 2.11 7.25 1.80
CA ILE A 27 2.48 8.34 0.89
C ILE A 27 3.04 9.47 1.72
N TYR A 28 4.19 10.00 1.29
CA TYR A 28 4.90 11.04 2.02
C TYR A 28 5.09 12.26 1.12
N CYS A 29 4.79 13.44 1.65
CA CYS A 29 5.24 14.70 1.06
C CYS A 29 6.62 14.99 1.62
N VAL A 30 7.63 15.13 0.76
CA VAL A 30 9.02 15.38 1.17
C VAL A 30 9.63 16.48 0.32
N HIS A 31 10.74 17.06 0.78
CA HIS A 31 11.51 17.99 -0.05
C HIS A 31 12.02 17.27 -1.30
N SER A 32 12.05 17.96 -2.45
CA SER A 32 12.46 17.35 -3.74
C SER A 32 13.87 16.76 -3.71
N SER A 33 14.75 17.26 -2.84
CA SER A 33 16.10 16.72 -2.62
C SER A 33 16.13 15.37 -1.89
N PHE A 34 15.01 14.92 -1.32
CA PHE A 34 14.95 13.63 -0.65
C PHE A 34 15.08 12.50 -1.71
N PRO A 35 16.08 11.62 -1.59
CA PRO A 35 16.27 10.50 -2.49
C PRO A 35 15.22 9.41 -2.21
N HIS A 36 14.38 9.10 -3.19
CA HIS A 36 13.32 8.09 -3.06
C HIS A 36 13.87 6.68 -2.81
N GLU A 37 15.07 6.38 -3.32
CA GLU A 37 15.78 5.12 -3.14
C GLU A 37 16.08 4.79 -1.66
N LEU A 38 16.11 5.81 -0.80
CA LEU A 38 16.26 5.59 0.64
C LEU A 38 14.97 5.09 1.29
N LEU A 39 13.80 5.11 0.65
CA LEU A 39 12.56 4.62 1.24
C LEU A 39 12.43 3.10 1.04
N THR A 40 12.66 2.36 2.11
CA THR A 40 12.53 0.90 2.20
C THR A 40 11.58 0.53 3.33
N ARG A 41 11.14 -0.73 3.37
CA ARG A 41 10.21 -1.21 4.41
C ARG A 41 10.78 -1.10 5.84
N THR A 42 12.10 -1.07 6.00
CA THR A 42 12.76 -1.03 7.31
C THR A 42 12.98 0.38 7.85
N ASN A 43 12.97 1.40 6.99
CA ASN A 43 13.29 2.77 7.37
C ASN A 43 12.18 3.79 7.07
N GLU A 44 10.94 3.33 6.85
CA GLU A 44 9.77 4.19 6.72
C GLU A 44 9.61 5.16 7.90
N ALA A 45 9.96 4.73 9.11
CA ALA A 45 9.92 5.57 10.31
C ALA A 45 10.87 6.78 10.24
N GLU A 46 11.99 6.68 9.52
CA GLU A 46 12.91 7.80 9.31
C GLU A 46 12.32 8.81 8.32
N VAL A 47 11.66 8.31 7.27
CA VAL A 47 10.96 9.15 6.28
C VAL A 47 9.79 9.90 6.92
N PHE A 48 9.08 9.26 7.84
CA PHE A 48 8.01 9.91 8.62
C PHE A 48 8.53 11.10 9.44
N ARG A 49 9.77 11.07 9.94
CA ARG A 49 10.35 12.18 10.71
C ARG A 49 10.66 13.41 9.87
N VAL A 50 10.96 13.23 8.59
CA VAL A 50 11.25 14.31 7.64
C VAL A 50 10.05 14.67 6.76
N MET A 51 8.90 14.01 7.00
CA MET A 51 7.65 14.27 6.30
C MET A 51 7.24 15.72 6.46
N GLN A 52 6.81 16.30 5.34
CA GLN A 52 6.32 17.65 5.24
C GLN A 52 4.79 17.68 5.20
N PRO A 53 4.17 18.81 5.55
CA PRO A 53 2.74 18.99 5.44
C PRO A 53 2.21 18.73 4.01
N PRO A 54 1.10 17.97 3.84
CA PRO A 54 0.51 17.62 2.54
C PRO A 54 0.22 18.81 1.62
N ASN A 55 -0.10 19.97 2.19
CA ASN A 55 -0.39 21.20 1.45
C ASN A 55 0.80 21.72 0.64
N LEU A 56 2.03 21.31 0.95
CA LEU A 56 3.21 21.68 0.17
C LEU A 56 3.32 20.87 -1.13
N CYS A 57 2.76 19.66 -1.15
CA CYS A 57 2.70 18.81 -2.34
C CYS A 57 1.35 18.89 -3.08
N LYS A 58 0.41 19.77 -2.66
CA LYS A 58 -0.96 19.88 -3.23
C LYS A 58 -1.01 20.14 -4.73
N ASN A 59 0.05 20.76 -5.28
CA ASN A 59 0.15 21.09 -6.69
C ASN A 59 0.56 19.87 -7.54
N HIS A 60 0.99 18.78 -6.90
CA HIS A 60 1.35 17.53 -7.54
C HIS A 60 0.25 16.49 -7.33
N GLN A 61 -0.01 15.69 -8.35
CA GLN A 61 -0.98 14.60 -8.27
C GLN A 61 -0.53 13.60 -7.19
N GLN A 62 -1.41 13.38 -6.21
CA GLN A 62 -1.16 12.39 -5.17
C GLN A 62 -1.25 10.99 -5.79
N PRO A 63 -0.26 10.12 -5.57
CA PRO A 63 -0.31 8.75 -6.04
C PRO A 63 -1.37 7.93 -5.29
N ASP A 64 -1.76 6.77 -5.83
CA ASP A 64 -2.71 5.89 -5.15
C ASP A 64 -2.09 5.27 -3.89
N ASN A 65 -2.84 5.24 -2.79
CA ASN A 65 -2.44 4.56 -1.55
C ASN A 65 -3.01 3.14 -1.42
N GLN A 66 -3.85 2.71 -2.38
CA GLN A 66 -4.53 1.43 -2.34
C GLN A 66 -4.54 0.79 -3.72
N ARG A 67 -4.36 -0.54 -3.77
CA ARG A 67 -4.58 -1.33 -4.99
C ARG A 67 -5.12 -2.71 -4.65
N ASP A 68 -5.67 -3.39 -5.65
CA ASP A 68 -6.03 -4.78 -5.52
C ASP A 68 -4.81 -5.71 -5.41
N CYS A 69 -5.04 -6.87 -4.80
CA CYS A 69 -4.04 -7.93 -4.68
C CYS A 69 -4.70 -9.29 -4.56
N ASN A 70 -3.90 -10.32 -4.84
CA ASN A 70 -4.23 -11.73 -4.63
C ASN A 70 -5.62 -12.13 -5.15
N ARG A 71 -5.92 -11.74 -6.40
CA ARG A 71 -7.12 -12.12 -7.16
C ARG A 71 -7.08 -13.59 -7.61
N VAL A 72 -6.88 -14.49 -6.65
CA VAL A 72 -6.73 -15.94 -6.88
C VAL A 72 -7.85 -16.69 -6.16
N PRO A 73 -8.49 -17.70 -6.77
CA PRO A 73 -9.56 -18.44 -6.08
C PRO A 73 -9.09 -19.04 -4.75
N CYS A 74 -9.94 -18.98 -3.72
CA CYS A 74 -9.68 -19.69 -2.47
C CYS A 74 -9.91 -21.19 -2.67
N LEU A 75 -9.06 -22.00 -2.05
CA LEU A 75 -9.31 -23.43 -1.95
C LEU A 75 -10.54 -23.65 -1.07
N GLY A 76 -11.69 -23.88 -1.70
CA GLY A 76 -12.90 -24.29 -0.99
C GLY A 76 -12.68 -25.68 -0.37
N GLN A 77 -13.08 -25.86 0.89
CA GLN A 77 -13.22 -27.20 1.45
C GLN A 77 -14.49 -27.82 0.86
N TRP A 78 -14.36 -28.99 0.24
CA TRP A 78 -15.51 -29.81 -0.13
C TRP A 78 -16.16 -30.32 1.17
N VAL A 79 -17.38 -29.86 1.44
CA VAL A 79 -18.19 -30.38 2.54
C VAL A 79 -19.24 -31.29 1.91
N PHE A 80 -19.14 -32.59 2.18
CA PHE A 80 -20.20 -33.54 1.83
C PHE A 80 -21.24 -33.52 2.94
N THR A 81 -22.51 -33.34 2.59
CA THR A 81 -23.64 -33.64 3.49
C THR A 81 -24.05 -35.08 3.27
N ASP A 82 -24.59 -35.72 4.31
CA ASP A 82 -25.17 -37.06 4.17
C ASP A 82 -26.34 -37.05 3.19
N TRP A 83 -26.45 -38.12 2.40
CA TRP A 83 -27.56 -38.30 1.48
C TRP A 83 -28.87 -38.46 2.26
N SER A 84 -29.91 -37.72 1.88
CA SER A 84 -31.25 -37.89 2.45
C SER A 84 -31.84 -39.25 2.03
N PRO A 85 -32.51 -39.99 2.95
CA PRO A 85 -33.10 -41.31 2.68
C PRO A 85 -34.19 -41.32 1.60
#